data_AF-A0A257WE08-F1
#
_entry.id   AF-A0A257WE08-F1
#
_cell.length_a   1.000
_cell.length_b   1.000
_cell.length_c   1.000
_cell.angle_alpha   90.00
_cell.angle_beta   90.00
_cell.angle_gamma   90.00
#
_symmetry.space_group_name_H-M   'P 1'
#
loop_
_entity.id
_entity.type
_entity.pdbx_description
1 polymer ?
#
loop_
_entity_poly.entity_id
_entity_poly.type
_entity_poly.pdbx_seq_one_letter_code
_entity_poly.pdbx_strand_id
1 'polypeptide(L)'
;MYNTGGEFNNAEEFLERYPGDDKCDALSFDTYQYGDSAKENWFAVQTKAKLDIISKIADEKNKLFALAETGYEAIPYPEWWTKTLVDAIGENKIAWVLVWRNHGMMADTRKMHYYAPYHGQVSEADFKKFYELERTYFEKDAKKENLYQ
;
A
#
# COMPACT_ATOMS: atom_id res chain seq x y z
N MET A 1 -12.39 -5.43 9.13
CA MET A 1 -11.93 -4.65 7.97
C MET A 1 -12.66 -5.16 6.75
N TYR A 2 -13.26 -4.26 5.97
CA TYR A 2 -13.81 -4.58 4.66
C TYR A 2 -12.72 -4.34 3.62
N ASN A 3 -12.32 -5.39 2.91
CA ASN A 3 -11.24 -5.36 1.94
C ASN A 3 -11.73 -5.87 0.58
N THR A 4 -11.34 -5.19 -0.50
CA THR A 4 -11.60 -5.59 -1.89
C THR A 4 -10.30 -5.68 -2.66
N GLY A 5 -10.33 -6.20 -3.89
CA GLY A 5 -9.28 -5.88 -4.86
C GLY A 5 -9.38 -4.42 -5.33
N GLY A 6 -8.42 -3.99 -6.15
CA GLY A 6 -8.36 -2.65 -6.72
C GLY A 6 -9.37 -2.40 -7.86
N GLU A 7 -10.21 -3.37 -8.19
CA GLU A 7 -11.15 -3.33 -9.31
C GLU A 7 -12.44 -2.55 -8.99
N PHE A 8 -12.30 -1.31 -8.57
CA PHE A 8 -13.39 -0.34 -8.43
C PHE A 8 -12.99 1.04 -8.94
N ASN A 9 -13.95 1.80 -9.45
CA ASN A 9 -13.76 3.12 -10.05
C ASN A 9 -14.60 4.22 -9.38
N ASN A 10 -15.50 3.85 -8.48
CA ASN A 10 -16.36 4.77 -7.74
C ASN A 10 -16.80 4.14 -6.40
N ALA A 11 -17.50 4.93 -5.59
CA ALA A 11 -17.95 4.52 -4.27
C ALA A 11 -19.02 3.42 -4.29
N GLU A 12 -19.90 3.42 -5.30
CA GLU A 12 -20.95 2.40 -5.45
C GLU A 12 -20.33 1.02 -5.71
N GLU A 13 -19.36 0.94 -6.63
CA GLU A 13 -18.61 -0.30 -6.91
C GLU A 13 -17.86 -0.80 -5.67
N PHE A 14 -17.16 0.09 -4.95
CA PHE A 14 -16.45 -0.30 -3.73
C PHE A 14 -17.42 -0.86 -2.67
N LEU A 15 -18.60 -0.25 -2.53
CA LEU A 15 -19.60 -0.60 -1.52
C LEU A 15 -20.58 -1.69 -1.95
N GLU A 16 -20.47 -2.25 -3.16
CA GLU A 16 -21.41 -3.23 -3.73
C GLU A 16 -21.69 -4.40 -2.77
N ARG A 17 -20.65 -4.89 -2.08
CA ARG A 17 -20.73 -6.00 -1.12
C ARG A 17 -20.41 -5.58 0.32
N TYR A 18 -20.47 -4.28 0.62
CA TYR A 18 -20.16 -3.77 1.94
C TYR A 18 -21.20 -4.25 2.97
N PRO A 19 -20.78 -4.93 4.05
CA PRO A 19 -21.70 -5.64 4.95
C PRO A 19 -22.45 -4.71 5.93
N GLY A 20 -22.18 -3.41 5.91
CA GLY A 20 -22.77 -2.42 6.81
C GLY A 20 -21.78 -1.85 7.83
N ASP A 21 -22.11 -0.68 8.35
CA ASP A 21 -21.23 0.10 9.23
C ASP A 21 -21.00 -0.55 10.61
N ASP A 22 -21.86 -1.47 11.03
CA ASP A 22 -21.76 -2.20 12.28
C ASP A 22 -20.89 -3.47 12.19
N LYS A 23 -20.42 -3.82 10.99
CA LYS A 23 -19.60 -5.03 10.75
C LYS A 23 -18.14 -4.74 10.48
N CYS A 24 -17.76 -3.48 10.24
CA CYS A 24 -16.43 -3.12 9.77
C CYS A 24 -15.91 -1.82 10.40
N ASP A 25 -14.68 -1.88 10.91
CA ASP A 25 -14.00 -0.72 11.52
C ASP A 25 -13.11 0.06 10.54
N ALA A 26 -12.68 -0.61 9.46
CA ALA A 26 -11.78 -0.04 8.47
C ALA A 26 -12.13 -0.50 7.05
N LEU A 27 -11.84 0.37 6.09
CA LEU A 27 -12.03 0.18 4.65
C LEU A 27 -10.67 0.06 3.97
N SER A 28 -10.48 -0.93 3.11
CA SER A 28 -9.21 -1.09 2.42
C SER A 28 -9.38 -1.77 1.08
N PHE A 29 -8.29 -1.78 0.33
CA PHE A 29 -8.18 -2.54 -0.90
C PHE A 29 -6.75 -3.03 -1.11
N ASP A 30 -6.63 -3.98 -2.04
CA ASP A 30 -5.36 -4.55 -2.46
C ASP A 30 -5.04 -4.10 -3.89
N THR A 31 -3.81 -3.68 -4.15
CA THR A 31 -3.35 -3.35 -5.51
C THR A 31 -1.84 -3.55 -5.63
N TYR A 32 -1.37 -4.08 -6.76
CA TYR A 32 0.03 -4.41 -6.97
C TYR A 32 0.57 -3.72 -8.21
N GLN A 33 1.84 -3.33 -8.16
CA GLN A 33 2.55 -2.74 -9.29
C GLN A 33 3.00 -3.82 -10.26
N TYR A 34 2.78 -3.55 -11.55
CA TYR A 34 3.20 -4.38 -12.68
C TYR A 34 3.72 -3.50 -13.81
N GLY A 35 4.52 -4.09 -14.70
CA GLY A 35 5.16 -3.33 -15.78
C GLY A 35 6.33 -2.47 -15.26
N ASP A 36 6.94 -1.69 -16.15
CA ASP A 36 8.15 -0.93 -15.84
C ASP A 36 7.82 0.42 -15.19
N SER A 37 7.88 0.44 -13.86
CA SER A 37 7.64 1.63 -13.03
C SER A 37 8.56 2.82 -13.33
N ALA A 38 9.69 2.62 -14.02
CA ALA A 38 10.56 3.72 -14.44
C ALA A 38 10.07 4.41 -15.73
N LYS A 39 9.12 3.80 -16.45
CA LYS A 39 8.57 4.30 -17.72
C LYS A 39 7.09 4.67 -17.62
N GLU A 40 6.36 4.04 -16.70
CA GLU A 40 4.92 4.18 -16.57
C GLU A 40 4.54 4.47 -15.12
N ASN A 41 3.56 5.35 -14.93
CA ASN A 41 3.07 5.77 -13.62
C ASN A 41 1.63 5.30 -13.34
N TRP A 42 1.10 4.35 -14.12
CA TRP A 42 -0.28 3.92 -14.04
C TRP A 42 -0.66 3.50 -12.62
N PHE A 43 0.21 2.77 -11.93
CA PHE A 43 -0.04 2.30 -10.58
C PHE A 43 -0.17 3.45 -9.59
N ALA A 44 0.70 4.45 -9.67
CA ALA A 44 0.63 5.61 -8.80
C ALA A 44 -0.67 6.40 -9.05
N VAL A 45 -1.01 6.66 -10.32
CA VAL A 45 -2.24 7.38 -10.70
C VAL A 45 -3.49 6.63 -10.24
N GLN A 46 -3.57 5.33 -10.50
CA GLN A 46 -4.74 4.51 -10.19
C GLN A 46 -4.91 4.28 -8.69
N THR A 47 -3.82 3.98 -7.97
CA THR A 47 -3.85 3.79 -6.52
C THR A 47 -4.24 5.07 -5.82
N LYS A 48 -3.71 6.22 -6.25
CA LYS A 48 -4.12 7.53 -5.72
C LYS A 48 -5.60 7.77 -5.92
N ALA A 49 -6.13 7.56 -7.13
CA ALA A 49 -7.54 7.76 -7.41
C ALA A 49 -8.45 6.87 -6.52
N LYS A 50 -8.03 5.63 -6.27
CA LYS A 50 -8.73 4.68 -5.39
C LYS A 50 -8.69 5.09 -3.93
N LEU A 51 -7.53 5.54 -3.44
CA LEU A 51 -7.39 6.11 -2.11
C LEU A 51 -8.25 7.37 -1.94
N ASP A 52 -8.30 8.25 -2.94
CA ASP A 52 -9.15 9.45 -2.91
C ASP A 52 -10.65 9.10 -2.85
N ILE A 53 -11.07 7.98 -3.46
CA ILE A 53 -12.45 7.46 -3.36
C ILE A 53 -12.71 6.95 -1.93
N ILE A 54 -11.86 6.05 -1.43
CA ILE A 54 -12.07 5.43 -0.12
C ILE A 54 -11.95 6.46 1.00
N SER A 55 -11.05 7.45 0.89
CA SER A 55 -10.92 8.52 1.88
C SER A 55 -12.25 9.24 2.10
N LYS A 56 -13.00 9.56 1.04
CA LYS A 56 -14.32 10.21 1.16
C LYS A 56 -15.34 9.32 1.86
N ILE A 57 -15.37 8.04 1.51
CA ILE A 57 -16.27 7.06 2.13
C ILE A 57 -15.92 6.89 3.62
N ALA A 58 -14.63 6.83 3.94
CA ALA A 58 -14.13 6.70 5.30
C ALA A 58 -14.49 7.92 6.15
N ASP A 59 -14.33 9.13 5.62
CA ASP A 59 -14.75 10.37 6.28
C ASP A 59 -16.27 10.39 6.55
N GLU A 60 -17.10 10.03 5.56
CA GLU A 60 -18.56 9.99 5.70
C GLU A 60 -19.03 8.95 6.72
N LYS A 61 -18.36 7.80 6.78
CA LYS A 61 -18.74 6.68 7.66
C LYS A 61 -18.02 6.69 9.00
N ASN A 62 -17.13 7.67 9.23
CA ASN A 62 -16.25 7.75 10.39
C ASN A 62 -15.45 6.45 10.61
N LYS A 63 -14.77 5.99 9.55
CA LYS A 63 -13.98 4.75 9.53
C LYS A 63 -12.51 5.05 9.24
N LEU A 64 -11.63 4.12 9.61
CA LEU A 64 -10.25 4.12 9.15
C LEU A 64 -10.18 3.63 7.70
N PHE A 65 -9.12 4.00 6.98
CA PHE A 65 -8.83 3.41 5.69
C PHE A 65 -7.36 3.15 5.45
N ALA A 66 -7.05 2.19 4.57
CA ALA A 66 -5.70 1.71 4.35
C ALA A 66 -5.49 1.08 2.96
N LEU A 67 -4.22 0.91 2.61
CA LEU A 67 -3.77 0.05 1.52
C LEU A 67 -3.35 -1.29 2.12
N ALA A 68 -4.27 -2.26 2.17
CA ALA A 68 -4.10 -3.47 2.98
C ALA A 68 -3.10 -4.45 2.39
N GLU A 69 -3.00 -4.54 1.07
CA GLU A 69 -1.90 -5.21 0.39
C GLU A 69 -1.41 -4.42 -0.82
N THR A 70 -0.09 -4.35 -0.96
CA THR A 70 0.55 -3.83 -2.15
C THR A 70 1.95 -4.39 -2.36
N GLY A 71 2.62 -3.94 -3.42
CA GLY A 71 4.01 -4.28 -3.66
C GLY A 71 4.37 -4.29 -5.13
N TYR A 72 5.67 -4.37 -5.39
CA TYR A 72 6.23 -4.62 -6.71
C TYR A 72 7.15 -5.84 -6.61
N GLU A 73 6.75 -6.97 -7.19
CA GLU A 73 7.45 -8.25 -7.03
C GLU A 73 8.93 -8.11 -7.42
N ALA A 74 9.82 -8.56 -6.54
CA ALA A 74 11.28 -8.45 -6.64
C ALA A 74 11.86 -7.02 -6.66
N ILE A 75 11.00 -5.99 -6.67
CA ILE A 75 11.29 -4.55 -6.59
C ILE A 75 12.42 -4.13 -7.55
N PRO A 76 12.26 -4.33 -8.88
CA PRO A 76 13.32 -4.08 -9.85
C PRO A 76 13.60 -2.60 -10.10
N TYR A 77 12.69 -1.68 -9.73
CA TYR A 77 12.93 -0.24 -9.84
C TYR A 77 13.60 0.29 -8.55
N PRO A 78 14.83 0.84 -8.62
CA PRO A 78 15.58 1.23 -7.43
C PRO A 78 14.93 2.31 -6.57
N GLU A 79 14.08 3.15 -7.16
CA GLU A 79 13.42 4.28 -6.47
C GLU A 79 11.92 4.03 -6.23
N TRP A 80 11.48 2.78 -6.28
CA TRP A 80 10.05 2.44 -6.23
C TRP A 80 9.34 2.92 -4.95
N TRP A 81 10.03 2.94 -3.80
CA TRP A 81 9.40 3.31 -2.55
C TRP A 81 9.03 4.79 -2.53
N THR A 82 9.98 5.66 -2.89
CA THR A 82 9.77 7.11 -2.82
C THR A 82 9.13 7.69 -4.09
N LYS A 83 9.40 7.14 -5.27
CA LYS A 83 8.92 7.65 -6.58
C LYS A 83 7.71 6.91 -7.13
N THR A 84 7.21 5.90 -6.42
CA THR A 84 6.02 5.17 -6.87
C THR A 84 5.06 4.95 -5.71
N LEU A 85 5.48 4.29 -4.63
CA LEU A 85 4.57 4.00 -3.52
C LEU A 85 4.15 5.28 -2.78
N VAL A 86 5.08 6.17 -2.43
CA VAL A 86 4.75 7.44 -1.77
C VAL A 86 3.90 8.33 -2.68
N ASP A 87 4.24 8.44 -3.96
CA ASP A 87 3.46 9.22 -4.94
C ASP A 87 2.05 8.63 -5.13
N ALA A 88 1.91 7.30 -5.08
CA ALA A 88 0.62 6.60 -5.12
C ALA A 88 -0.26 6.91 -3.92
N ILE A 89 0.34 7.02 -2.72
CA ILE A 89 -0.39 7.37 -1.50
C ILE A 89 -0.79 8.86 -1.55
N GLY A 90 0.10 9.73 -2.04
CA GLY A 90 -0.12 11.17 -2.12
C GLY A 90 -0.41 11.76 -0.74
N GLU A 91 -1.40 12.65 -0.64
CA GLU A 91 -1.79 13.29 0.63
C GLU A 91 -2.80 12.48 1.46
N ASN A 92 -3.13 11.25 1.04
CA ASN A 92 -4.09 10.43 1.77
C ASN A 92 -3.54 10.02 3.14
N LYS A 93 -4.37 10.20 4.17
CA LYS A 93 -4.06 9.87 5.57
C LYS A 93 -4.43 8.42 5.88
N ILE A 94 -3.78 7.49 5.18
CA ILE A 94 -3.99 6.06 5.41
C ILE A 94 -3.49 5.66 6.80
N ALA A 95 -4.18 4.71 7.44
CA ALA A 95 -3.79 4.17 8.73
C ALA A 95 -2.58 3.24 8.63
N TRP A 96 -2.46 2.47 7.54
CA TRP A 96 -1.27 1.68 7.22
C TRP A 96 -1.17 1.39 5.72
N VAL A 97 0.03 0.95 5.31
CA VAL A 97 0.30 0.27 4.05
C VAL A 97 1.08 -1.00 4.36
N LEU A 98 0.70 -2.13 3.76
CA LEU A 98 1.38 -3.41 3.98
C LEU A 98 1.81 -4.03 2.66
N VAL A 99 3.08 -4.45 2.60
CA VAL A 99 3.63 -5.19 1.46
C VAL A 99 3.61 -6.69 1.72
N TRP A 100 3.49 -7.46 0.65
CA TRP A 100 3.38 -8.92 0.76
C TRP A 100 4.68 -9.60 1.22
N ARG A 101 4.59 -10.91 1.46
CA ARG A 101 5.66 -11.71 2.08
C ARG A 101 6.98 -11.70 1.29
N ASN A 102 8.09 -11.89 2.00
CA ASN A 102 9.38 -12.26 1.41
C ASN A 102 9.54 -13.78 1.42
N HIS A 103 9.27 -14.43 0.29
CA HIS A 103 9.42 -15.89 0.16
C HIS A 103 10.79 -16.32 -0.37
N GLY A 104 11.36 -15.53 -1.29
CA GLY A 104 12.59 -15.88 -1.99
C GLY A 104 12.33 -16.64 -3.29
N MET A 105 13.23 -17.55 -3.65
CA MET A 105 13.18 -18.27 -4.93
C MET A 105 12.03 -19.28 -4.97
N MET A 106 11.11 -19.11 -5.93
CA MET A 106 10.05 -20.07 -6.23
C MET A 106 10.55 -21.14 -7.21
N ALA A 107 10.49 -22.41 -6.81
CA ALA A 107 11.06 -23.53 -7.57
C ALA A 107 10.34 -23.82 -8.89
N ASP A 108 9.01 -23.61 -8.92
CA ASP A 108 8.13 -23.83 -10.06
C ASP A 108 8.32 -22.77 -11.15
N THR A 109 8.42 -21.49 -10.78
CA THR A 109 8.53 -20.36 -11.70
C THR A 109 9.98 -19.94 -11.96
N ARG A 110 10.92 -20.38 -11.11
CA ARG A 110 12.34 -19.93 -11.09
C ARG A 110 12.47 -18.41 -10.98
N LYS A 111 11.57 -17.78 -10.25
CA LYS A 111 11.56 -16.34 -9.99
C LYS A 111 11.67 -16.05 -8.51
N MET A 112 12.21 -14.88 -8.18
CA MET A 112 12.19 -14.37 -6.82
C MET A 112 10.81 -13.78 -6.49
N HIS A 113 10.25 -14.17 -5.36
CA HIS A 113 8.98 -13.68 -4.83
C HIS A 113 9.20 -13.00 -3.48
N TYR A 114 9.34 -11.68 -3.49
CA TYR A 114 9.49 -10.84 -2.30
C TYR A 114 9.03 -9.42 -2.62
N TYR A 115 8.61 -8.68 -1.59
CA TYR A 115 8.03 -7.33 -1.73
C TYR A 115 8.61 -6.30 -0.75
N ALA A 116 9.48 -6.71 0.17
CA ALA A 116 10.37 -5.83 0.92
C ALA A 116 11.83 -6.14 0.56
N PRO A 117 12.75 -5.14 0.57
CA PRO A 117 14.14 -5.38 0.22
C PRO A 117 14.85 -6.18 1.31
N TYR A 118 15.99 -6.76 0.93
CA TYR A 118 16.98 -7.32 1.84
C TYR A 118 18.32 -6.60 1.63
N HIS A 119 19.32 -6.89 2.46
CA HIS A 119 20.63 -6.26 2.34
C HIS A 119 21.28 -6.53 0.98
N GLY A 120 21.65 -5.47 0.26
CA GLY A 120 22.19 -5.52 -1.10
C GLY A 120 21.15 -5.57 -2.23
N GLN A 121 19.85 -5.58 -1.92
CA GLN A 121 18.79 -5.49 -2.93
C GLN A 121 18.76 -4.07 -3.52
N VAL A 122 18.44 -3.95 -4.81
CA VAL A 122 18.62 -2.70 -5.59
C VAL A 122 17.83 -1.49 -5.05
N SER A 123 16.71 -1.72 -4.38
CA SER A 123 15.86 -0.68 -3.77
C SER A 123 16.16 -0.42 -2.29
N GLU A 124 17.15 -1.11 -1.67
CA GLU A 124 17.46 -0.98 -0.23
C GLU A 124 17.73 0.48 0.17
N ALA A 125 18.50 1.21 -0.64
CA ALA A 125 18.83 2.61 -0.37
C ALA A 125 17.59 3.51 -0.39
N ASP A 126 16.62 3.23 -1.25
CA ASP A 126 15.38 3.99 -1.35
C ASP A 126 14.38 3.61 -0.26
N PHE A 127 14.33 2.34 0.15
CA PHE A 127 13.54 1.90 1.29
C PHE A 127 14.00 2.57 2.59
N LYS A 128 15.30 2.80 2.77
CA LYS A 128 15.82 3.58 3.91
C LYS A 128 15.30 5.02 3.88
N LYS A 129 15.25 5.67 2.71
CA LYS A 129 14.63 7.00 2.58
C LYS A 129 13.15 6.96 2.92
N PHE A 130 12.41 5.93 2.47
CA PHE A 130 11.01 5.73 2.83
C PHE A 130 10.80 5.55 4.33
N TYR A 131 11.67 4.76 4.99
CA TYR A 131 11.70 4.59 6.45
C TYR A 131 11.98 5.89 7.20
N GLU A 132 12.78 6.79 6.64
CA GLU A 132 13.17 8.07 7.25
C GLU A 132 12.16 9.21 7.02
N LEU A 133 11.07 8.98 6.27
CA LEU A 133 10.04 10.01 6.05
C LEU A 133 9.30 10.32 7.37
N GLU A 134 9.07 11.60 7.67
CA GLU A 134 8.32 12.02 8.87
C GLU A 134 6.91 11.45 8.96
N ARG A 135 6.34 11.01 7.82
CA ARG A 135 5.00 10.47 7.70
C ARG A 135 4.95 8.94 7.66
N THR A 136 6.07 8.24 7.84
CA THR A 136 6.10 6.79 7.97
C THR A 136 6.44 6.42 9.41
N TYR A 137 5.73 5.42 9.93
CA TYR A 137 5.91 4.94 11.29
C TYR A 137 6.21 3.44 11.23
N PHE A 138 7.41 3.06 11.63
CA PHE A 138 7.77 1.68 11.86
C PHE A 138 7.65 1.37 13.36
N GLU A 139 7.93 0.13 13.76
CA GLU A 139 7.73 -0.34 15.15
C GLU A 139 8.33 0.61 16.21
N LYS A 140 9.54 1.13 15.97
CA LYS A 140 10.22 2.04 16.92
C LYS A 140 9.51 3.38 17.04
N ASP A 141 8.99 3.90 15.93
CA ASP A 141 8.27 5.17 15.88
C ASP A 141 6.91 5.01 16.55
N ALA A 142 6.17 3.94 16.22
CA ALA A 142 4.89 3.62 16.86
C ALA A 142 5.00 3.49 18.39
N LYS A 143 6.08 2.86 18.87
CA LYS A 143 6.39 2.77 20.31
C LYS A 143 6.70 4.14 20.92
N LYS A 144 7.48 4.97 20.23
CA LYS A 144 7.87 6.30 20.70
C LYS A 144 6.68 7.25 20.79
N GLU A 145 5.79 7.21 19.81
CA GLU A 145 4.57 8.03 19.78
C GLU A 145 3.48 7.52 20.74
N ASN A 146 3.69 6.34 21.35
CA ASN A 146 2.76 5.74 22.30
C ASN A 146 1.33 5.61 21.71
N LEU A 147 1.25 5.13 20.46
CA LEU A 147 0.00 5.07 19.69
C LEU A 147 -1.10 4.21 20.34
N TYR A 148 -0.71 3.29 21.23
CA TYR A 148 -1.62 2.42 21.97
C TYR A 148 -1.26 2.52 23.46
N GLN A 149 -2.17 3.07 24.27
CA GLN A 149 -2.04 3.21 25.72
C GLN A 149 -2.88 2.17 26.45
#